data_AF-A0A7V4QQB9-F1
#
_entry.id   AF-A0A7V4QQB9-F1
#
_cell.length_a   1.000
_cell.length_b   1.000
_cell.length_c   1.000
_cell.angle_alpha   90.00
_cell.angle_beta   90.00
_cell.angle_gamma   90.00
#
_symmetry.space_group_name_H-M   'P 1'
#
loop_
_entity.id
_entity.type
_entity.pdbx_description
1 polymer ?
#
loop_
_entity_poly.entity_id
_entity_poly.type
_entity_poly.pdbx_seq_one_letter_code
_entity_poly.pdbx_strand_id
1 'polypeptide(L)'
;MSLPKNVLFSFSFFLFQFLFSSYFVRVCIKCNVKSFYLSAYEKPEIFLQYSSKKVKQLKITQSISCNFIPPDRIQILGKTYSLPIKLYSVGKIKIDKNIYPGEIEVFSKDAKTVCLVNIVNIETYLYGVVPYEVEPSWTDEMLKVQSIIARTYALTNFNRHKKEGFDFCSTVHCQVYKGISKTMRLRIKRAVDSTKGLVVVDKDSEELIPTYYHAACGGCTENVSEIWPQVQFVKTLSSVKCNFCKNSPYYNWEAAFSKDVFVKKLRMNGYNVGNKIKDLIILTKTQHNRVKNLQIIGDKNKFEITGEILRKIFGYNKIKSTKIYKIEFKNNKIIFYGNGWGHGVGLCQWGANELTKQKRSFKEVIEYYYPNTKIKKWY
;
A
#
# COMPACT_ATOMS: atom_id res chain seq x y z
N MET A 1 18.25 -51.19 6.71
CA MET A 1 18.24 -49.88 7.39
C MET A 1 17.35 -48.92 6.62
N SER A 2 16.08 -48.84 6.99
CA SER A 2 15.07 -47.99 6.35
C SER A 2 15.01 -46.63 7.06
N LEU A 3 15.38 -45.56 6.36
CA LEU A 3 15.12 -44.20 6.80
C LEU A 3 13.59 -43.95 6.87
N PRO A 4 13.07 -43.28 7.91
CA PRO A 4 11.64 -43.05 8.05
C PRO A 4 11.10 -42.10 6.95
N LYS A 5 10.02 -42.54 6.29
CA LYS A 5 9.34 -41.86 5.16
C LYS A 5 8.90 -40.41 5.43
N ASN A 6 8.90 -39.95 6.69
CA ASN A 6 8.48 -38.60 7.07
C ASN A 6 9.57 -37.52 6.92
N VAL A 7 10.83 -37.89 6.67
CA VAL A 7 11.95 -36.93 6.52
C VAL A 7 12.17 -36.53 5.05
N LEU A 8 11.72 -37.35 4.09
CA LEU A 8 11.83 -37.07 2.65
C LEU A 8 10.89 -35.95 2.17
N PHE A 9 9.73 -35.77 2.82
CA PHE A 9 8.79 -34.72 2.44
C PHE A 9 9.24 -33.31 2.87
N SER A 10 10.02 -33.19 3.97
CA SER A 10 10.52 -31.89 4.43
C SER A 10 11.73 -31.38 3.63
N PHE A 11 12.53 -32.28 3.07
CA PHE A 11 13.67 -31.92 2.21
C PHE A 11 13.24 -31.56 0.79
N SER A 12 12.23 -32.24 0.23
CA SER A 12 11.65 -31.91 -1.08
C SER A 12 11.00 -30.53 -1.13
N PHE A 13 10.37 -30.07 -0.04
CA PHE A 13 9.73 -28.75 0.01
C PHE A 13 10.77 -27.62 0.14
N PHE A 14 11.88 -27.87 0.85
CA PHE A 14 13.00 -26.92 0.96
C PHE A 14 13.78 -26.80 -0.36
N LEU A 15 13.92 -27.88 -1.13
CA LEU A 15 14.58 -27.83 -2.44
C LEU A 15 13.70 -27.16 -3.53
N PHE A 16 12.36 -27.23 -3.41
CA PHE A 16 11.46 -26.57 -4.36
C PHE A 16 11.51 -25.04 -4.27
N GLN A 17 11.94 -24.49 -3.13
CA GLN A 17 12.21 -23.05 -2.96
C GLN A 17 13.52 -22.59 -3.60
N PHE A 18 14.48 -23.49 -3.84
CA PHE A 18 15.79 -23.14 -4.38
C PHE A 18 15.86 -23.12 -5.91
N LEU A 19 14.90 -23.72 -6.61
CA LEU A 19 14.84 -23.76 -8.08
C LEU A 19 13.96 -22.67 -8.71
N PHE A 20 13.26 -21.86 -7.90
CA PHE A 20 12.54 -20.65 -8.35
C PHE A 20 12.98 -19.43 -7.54
N SER A 21 14.24 -19.03 -7.70
CA SER A 21 14.63 -17.64 -7.44
C SER A 21 13.89 -16.74 -8.44
N SER A 22 12.72 -16.21 -8.08
CA SER A 22 12.13 -15.10 -8.85
C SER A 22 10.98 -14.44 -8.09
N TYR A 23 11.31 -13.35 -7.38
CA TYR A 23 10.41 -12.28 -6.90
C TYR A 23 9.40 -12.63 -5.78
N PHE A 24 9.88 -12.72 -4.54
CA PHE A 24 9.04 -12.70 -3.33
C PHE A 24 9.08 -11.33 -2.67
N VAL A 25 7.93 -10.86 -2.16
CA VAL A 25 7.81 -9.60 -1.40
C VAL A 25 7.45 -9.87 0.06
N ARG A 26 7.97 -9.05 0.98
CA ARG A 26 7.70 -9.09 2.43
C ARG A 26 6.77 -7.95 2.82
N VAL A 27 5.47 -8.24 2.95
CA VAL A 27 4.45 -7.22 3.21
C VAL A 27 4.04 -7.26 4.68
N CYS A 28 4.24 -6.17 5.41
CA CYS A 28 3.72 -6.05 6.76
C CYS A 28 2.20 -5.94 6.74
N ILE A 29 1.52 -6.97 7.25
CA ILE A 29 0.06 -7.10 7.27
C ILE A 29 -0.56 -6.61 8.58
N LYS A 30 0.23 -6.59 9.67
CA LYS A 30 -0.19 -6.13 11.00
C LYS A 30 1.05 -5.82 11.83
N CYS A 31 1.09 -4.69 12.53
CA CYS A 31 2.26 -4.25 13.32
C CYS A 31 1.79 -3.52 14.58
N ASN A 32 2.65 -3.47 15.61
CA ASN A 32 2.33 -2.89 16.92
C ASN A 32 1.16 -3.60 17.63
N VAL A 33 1.12 -4.93 17.56
CA VAL A 33 0.03 -5.72 18.16
C VAL A 33 0.55 -6.67 19.22
N LYS A 34 -0.30 -6.95 20.23
CA LYS A 34 0.00 -7.89 21.32
C LYS A 34 -0.55 -9.29 21.09
N SER A 35 -1.52 -9.43 20.18
CA SER A 35 -2.11 -10.73 19.84
C SER A 35 -2.76 -10.70 18.45
N PHE A 36 -2.98 -11.91 17.92
CA PHE A 36 -3.72 -12.15 16.69
C PHE A 36 -4.34 -13.54 16.70
N TYR A 37 -5.35 -13.75 15.86
CA TYR A 37 -5.96 -15.06 15.67
C TYR A 37 -5.37 -15.77 14.45
N LEU A 38 -5.07 -17.06 14.60
CA LEU A 38 -4.49 -17.92 13.58
C LEU A 38 -5.42 -19.09 13.28
N SER A 39 -5.68 -19.36 12.00
CA SER A 39 -6.35 -20.59 11.54
C SER A 39 -5.81 -21.03 10.18
N ALA A 40 -5.94 -22.32 9.89
CA ALA A 40 -5.65 -22.86 8.56
C ALA A 40 -6.85 -22.60 7.62
N TYR A 41 -6.58 -22.46 6.32
CA TYR A 41 -7.60 -22.23 5.29
C TYR A 41 -7.34 -23.16 4.10
N GLU A 42 -8.42 -23.77 3.55
CA GLU A 42 -8.43 -24.82 2.51
C GLU A 42 -7.78 -26.16 2.89
N LYS A 43 -6.69 -26.14 3.68
CA LYS A 43 -6.01 -27.33 4.20
C LYS A 43 -5.77 -27.15 5.70
N PRO A 44 -5.84 -28.22 6.52
CA PRO A 44 -5.76 -28.10 7.98
C PRO A 44 -4.33 -27.91 8.50
N GLU A 45 -3.29 -28.18 7.70
CA GLU A 45 -1.91 -28.17 8.18
C GLU A 45 -1.30 -26.77 8.18
N ILE A 46 -0.86 -26.33 9.38
CA ILE A 46 0.08 -25.22 9.54
C ILE A 46 1.35 -25.76 10.17
N PHE A 47 2.49 -25.31 9.68
CA PHE A 47 3.80 -25.64 10.20
C PHE A 47 4.45 -24.38 10.78
N LEU A 48 5.13 -24.55 11.91
CA LEU A 48 5.86 -23.53 12.63
C LEU A 48 7.36 -23.81 12.49
N GLN A 49 8.11 -22.86 11.96
CA GLN A 49 9.56 -22.82 12.05
C GLN A 49 10.00 -21.87 13.16
N TYR A 50 10.87 -22.36 14.05
CA TYR A 50 11.41 -21.64 15.20
C TYR A 50 12.89 -22.03 15.43
N SER A 51 13.63 -21.24 16.20
CA SER A 51 15.04 -21.49 16.53
C SER A 51 15.90 -21.84 15.30
N SER A 52 15.88 -20.92 14.32
CA SER A 52 16.56 -20.94 13.01
C SER A 52 16.30 -22.13 12.06
N LYS A 53 16.03 -23.36 12.54
CA LYS A 53 15.77 -24.54 11.67
C LYS A 53 14.80 -25.59 12.22
N LYS A 54 14.24 -25.44 13.44
CA LYS A 54 13.28 -26.45 13.96
C LYS A 54 11.91 -26.24 13.34
N VAL A 55 11.33 -27.31 12.81
CA VAL A 55 10.00 -27.33 12.19
C VAL A 55 9.06 -28.19 13.02
N LYS A 56 7.84 -27.69 13.24
CA LYS A 56 6.79 -28.43 13.93
C LYS A 56 5.44 -28.20 13.28
N GLN A 57 4.71 -29.28 13.02
CA GLN A 57 3.31 -29.18 12.61
C GLN A 57 2.44 -28.75 13.79
N LEU A 58 1.61 -27.74 13.57
CA LEU A 58 0.58 -27.27 14.50
C LEU A 58 -0.75 -27.93 14.12
N LYS A 59 -1.36 -28.65 15.07
CA LYS A 59 -2.72 -29.18 14.92
C LYS A 59 -3.72 -28.07 15.22
N ILE A 60 -4.17 -27.35 14.19
CA ILE A 60 -5.10 -26.23 14.32
C ILE A 60 -6.44 -26.61 13.69
N THR A 61 -7.38 -27.05 14.52
CA THR A 61 -8.75 -27.43 14.08
C THR A 61 -9.73 -26.27 14.08
N GLN A 62 -9.43 -25.21 14.84
CA GLN A 62 -10.22 -23.99 14.95
C GLN A 62 -9.31 -22.77 15.07
N SER A 63 -9.89 -21.57 15.02
CA SER A 63 -9.15 -20.33 15.22
C SER A 63 -8.55 -20.28 16.63
N ILE A 64 -7.24 -20.06 16.74
CA ILE A 64 -6.51 -19.98 18.01
C ILE A 64 -5.92 -18.59 18.23
N SER A 65 -5.85 -18.14 19.48
CA SER A 65 -5.14 -16.91 19.84
C SER A 65 -3.64 -17.16 19.93
N CYS A 66 -2.85 -16.26 19.32
CA CYS A 66 -1.41 -16.19 19.47
C CYS A 66 -1.08 -14.91 20.24
N ASN A 67 -0.41 -15.04 21.38
CA ASN A 67 -0.20 -13.94 22.32
C ASN A 67 1.29 -13.61 22.45
N PHE A 68 1.65 -12.35 22.30
CA PHE A 68 3.01 -11.87 22.56
C PHE A 68 3.33 -11.95 24.05
N ILE A 69 4.52 -12.47 24.35
CA ILE A 69 5.10 -12.51 25.68
C ILE A 69 6.39 -11.68 25.61
N PRO A 70 6.46 -10.53 26.32
CA PRO A 70 7.67 -9.72 26.38
C PRO A 70 8.91 -10.51 26.82
N PRO A 71 10.10 -10.15 26.33
CA PRO A 71 10.36 -9.12 25.30
C PRO A 71 10.36 -9.68 23.87
N ASP A 72 10.51 -11.00 23.69
CA ASP A 72 10.88 -11.61 22.42
C ASP A 72 10.23 -12.97 22.18
N ARG A 73 9.07 -13.23 22.79
CA ARG A 73 8.43 -14.54 22.73
C ARG A 73 6.98 -14.46 22.26
N ILE A 74 6.48 -15.58 21.75
CA ILE A 74 5.07 -15.76 21.39
C ILE A 74 4.53 -17.08 21.93
N GLN A 75 3.34 -17.03 22.50
CA GLN A 75 2.60 -18.21 22.93
C GLN A 75 1.66 -18.68 21.82
N ILE A 76 1.79 -19.95 21.42
CA ILE A 76 0.93 -20.62 20.45
C ILE A 76 0.57 -21.99 21.01
N LEU A 77 -0.74 -22.27 21.12
CA LEU A 77 -1.25 -23.53 21.71
C LEU A 77 -0.64 -23.83 23.09
N GLY A 78 -0.58 -22.82 23.96
CA GLY A 78 -0.03 -22.93 25.32
C GLY A 78 1.50 -23.04 25.41
N LYS A 79 2.21 -23.22 24.30
CA LYS A 79 3.68 -23.30 24.26
C LYS A 79 4.30 -21.97 23.83
N THR A 80 5.45 -21.65 24.42
CA THR A 80 6.17 -20.41 24.17
C THR A 80 7.34 -20.64 23.22
N TYR A 81 7.50 -19.76 22.24
CA TYR A 81 8.56 -19.80 21.24
C TYR A 81 9.28 -18.46 21.17
N SER A 82 10.61 -18.47 21.05
CA SER A 82 11.40 -17.27 20.77
C SER A 82 11.14 -16.77 19.35
N LEU A 83 11.02 -15.46 19.21
CA LEU A 83 10.89 -14.77 17.93
C LEU A 83 12.27 -14.49 17.30
N PRO A 84 12.39 -14.38 15.96
CA PRO A 84 11.30 -14.51 14.99
C PRO A 84 10.88 -15.96 14.74
N ILE A 85 9.62 -16.13 14.34
CA ILE A 85 9.09 -17.42 13.86
C ILE A 85 8.54 -17.26 12.44
N LYS A 86 8.41 -18.39 11.72
CA LYS A 86 7.68 -18.45 10.46
C LYS A 86 6.57 -19.48 10.54
N LEU A 87 5.43 -19.14 9.96
CA LEU A 87 4.28 -20.02 9.78
C LEU A 87 4.09 -20.26 8.29
N TYR A 88 3.91 -21.52 7.88
CA TYR A 88 3.62 -21.89 6.50
C TYR A 88 2.54 -22.97 6.45
N SER A 89 1.82 -23.02 5.35
CA SER A 89 0.74 -23.99 5.12
C SER A 89 0.80 -24.47 3.67
N VAL A 90 0.42 -25.73 3.44
CA VAL A 90 0.18 -26.24 2.08
C VAL A 90 -1.08 -25.61 1.46
N GLY A 91 -2.02 -25.17 2.29
CA GLY A 91 -3.17 -24.35 1.89
C GLY A 91 -2.84 -22.86 1.99
N LYS A 92 -3.64 -22.13 2.77
CA LYS A 92 -3.43 -20.71 3.08
C LYS A 92 -3.53 -20.47 4.58
N ILE A 93 -2.94 -19.39 5.06
CA ILE A 93 -2.99 -19.01 6.47
C ILE A 93 -4.01 -17.90 6.65
N LYS A 94 -4.95 -18.08 7.57
CA LYS A 94 -5.89 -17.02 7.94
C LYS A 94 -5.42 -16.33 9.21
N ILE A 95 -5.16 -15.02 9.10
CA ILE A 95 -4.86 -14.14 10.22
C ILE A 95 -6.08 -13.24 10.46
N ASP A 96 -6.67 -13.36 11.64
CA ASP A 96 -7.94 -12.76 12.01
C ASP A 96 -9.05 -13.08 10.98
N LYS A 97 -9.35 -12.12 10.09
CA LYS A 97 -10.40 -12.23 9.07
C LYS A 97 -9.85 -12.48 7.65
N ASN A 98 -8.57 -12.19 7.43
CA ASN A 98 -7.96 -12.16 6.09
C ASN A 98 -7.18 -13.46 5.81
N ILE A 99 -7.13 -13.85 4.54
CA ILE A 99 -6.49 -15.08 4.08
C ILE A 99 -5.22 -14.73 3.34
N TYR A 100 -4.10 -15.31 3.74
CA TYR A 100 -2.79 -15.00 3.21
C TYR A 100 -2.17 -16.26 2.58
N PRO A 101 -1.76 -16.19 1.31
CA PRO A 101 -0.94 -17.21 0.68
C PRO A 101 0.52 -17.10 1.13
N GLY A 102 1.34 -18.13 0.87
CA GLY A 102 2.75 -18.11 1.23
C GLY A 102 3.00 -18.24 2.73
N GLU A 103 4.00 -17.52 3.24
CA GLU A 103 4.45 -17.64 4.63
C GLU A 103 4.06 -16.40 5.46
N ILE A 104 3.86 -16.59 6.76
CA ILE A 104 3.75 -15.50 7.72
C ILE A 104 4.97 -15.53 8.64
N GLU A 105 5.79 -14.50 8.56
CA GLU A 105 6.85 -14.22 9.52
C GLU A 105 6.29 -13.36 10.67
N VAL A 106 6.66 -13.70 11.89
CA VAL A 106 6.33 -12.93 13.10
C VAL A 106 7.61 -12.58 13.81
N PHE A 107 7.81 -11.29 14.12
CA PHE A 107 8.97 -10.81 14.85
C PHE A 107 8.61 -9.73 15.86
N SER A 108 9.41 -9.59 16.92
CA SER A 108 9.25 -8.50 17.89
C SER A 108 9.63 -7.17 17.26
N LYS A 109 8.72 -6.19 17.31
CA LYS A 109 9.03 -4.83 16.87
C LYS A 109 9.81 -4.07 17.92
N ASP A 110 9.42 -4.29 19.17
CA ASP A 110 9.98 -3.74 20.40
C ASP A 110 9.72 -4.74 21.54
N ALA A 111 10.05 -4.36 22.77
CA ALA A 111 9.81 -5.19 23.95
C ALA A 111 8.31 -5.35 24.32
N LYS A 112 7.37 -4.76 23.55
CA LYS A 112 5.94 -4.67 23.89
C LYS A 112 5.01 -5.25 22.82
N THR A 113 5.46 -5.39 21.58
CA THR A 113 4.61 -5.69 20.43
C THR A 113 5.32 -6.50 19.35
N VAL A 114 4.53 -7.15 18.50
CA VAL A 114 4.98 -7.88 17.31
C VAL A 114 4.50 -7.26 16.02
N CYS A 115 5.19 -7.61 14.93
CA CYS A 115 4.73 -7.41 13.57
C CYS A 115 4.66 -8.73 12.82
N LEU A 116 3.63 -8.82 11.97
CA LEU A 116 3.34 -9.94 11.09
C LEU A 116 3.62 -9.50 9.65
N VAL A 117 4.41 -10.30 8.96
CA VAL A 117 4.85 -10.05 7.59
C VAL A 117 4.47 -11.25 6.73
N ASN A 118 3.71 -11.01 5.67
CA ASN A 118 3.42 -12.02 4.69
C ASN A 118 4.52 -12.04 3.62
N ILE A 119 5.19 -13.18 3.48
CA ILE A 119 6.18 -13.46 2.46
C ILE A 119 5.47 -14.23 1.33
N VAL A 120 5.38 -13.61 0.16
CA VAL A 120 4.52 -14.09 -0.92
C VAL A 120 5.14 -13.80 -2.29
N ASN A 121 4.96 -14.71 -3.26
CA ASN A 121 5.37 -14.47 -4.64
C ASN A 121 4.64 -13.26 -5.21
N ILE A 122 5.34 -12.39 -5.95
CA ILE A 122 4.80 -11.12 -6.44
C ILE A 122 3.52 -11.28 -7.28
N GLU A 123 3.39 -12.34 -8.10
CA GLU A 123 2.17 -12.56 -8.90
C GLU A 123 0.98 -12.92 -8.01
N THR A 124 1.23 -13.71 -6.97
CA THR A 124 0.19 -14.06 -5.99
C THR A 124 -0.15 -12.87 -5.09
N TYR A 125 0.82 -12.01 -4.78
CA TYR A 125 0.61 -10.74 -4.08
C TYR A 125 -0.36 -9.83 -4.84
N LEU A 126 -0.21 -9.73 -6.17
CA LEU A 126 -1.06 -8.87 -7.01
C LEU A 126 -2.53 -9.27 -6.98
N TYR A 127 -2.85 -10.55 -6.77
CA TYR A 127 -4.23 -10.98 -6.54
C TYR A 127 -4.85 -10.35 -5.29
N GLY A 128 -4.03 -9.94 -4.31
CA GLY A 128 -4.46 -9.27 -3.09
C GLY A 128 -4.26 -7.75 -3.09
N VAL A 129 -3.71 -7.17 -4.17
CA VAL A 129 -3.58 -5.71 -4.35
C VAL A 129 -4.64 -5.19 -5.30
N VAL A 130 -4.72 -5.73 -6.51
CA VAL A 130 -5.59 -5.24 -7.58
C VAL A 130 -7.06 -5.10 -7.14
N PRO A 131 -7.69 -6.07 -6.45
CA PRO A 131 -9.08 -5.94 -6.03
C PRO A 131 -9.37 -4.82 -5.01
N TYR A 132 -8.33 -4.29 -4.37
CA TYR A 132 -8.46 -3.27 -3.33
C TYR A 132 -7.93 -1.90 -3.76
N GLU A 133 -7.29 -1.81 -4.93
CA GLU A 133 -6.82 -0.56 -5.52
C GLU A 133 -7.76 -0.01 -6.59
N VAL A 134 -8.51 -0.89 -7.27
CA VAL A 134 -9.44 -0.50 -8.34
C VAL A 134 -10.78 -1.19 -8.19
N GLU A 135 -11.83 -0.59 -8.75
CA GLU A 135 -13.15 -1.19 -8.77
C GLU A 135 -13.17 -2.46 -9.63
N PRO A 136 -13.65 -3.60 -9.11
CA PRO A 136 -13.68 -4.86 -9.87
C PRO A 136 -14.53 -4.83 -11.15
N SER A 137 -15.42 -3.84 -11.28
CA SER A 137 -16.28 -3.64 -12.45
C SER A 137 -15.60 -2.88 -13.60
N TRP A 138 -14.44 -2.25 -13.37
CA TRP A 138 -13.70 -1.52 -14.40
C TRP A 138 -13.21 -2.44 -15.52
N THR A 139 -12.81 -1.89 -16.67
CA THR A 139 -12.50 -2.66 -17.90
C THR A 139 -11.35 -3.67 -17.70
N ASP A 140 -11.26 -4.69 -18.57
CA ASP A 140 -10.17 -5.68 -18.51
C ASP A 140 -8.80 -5.03 -18.70
N GLU A 141 -8.73 -4.06 -19.61
CA GLU A 141 -7.53 -3.26 -19.85
C GLU A 141 -7.13 -2.47 -18.61
N MET A 142 -8.08 -1.91 -17.85
CA MET A 142 -7.76 -1.20 -16.61
C MET A 142 -7.26 -2.14 -15.51
N LEU A 143 -7.78 -3.37 -15.43
CA LEU A 143 -7.26 -4.39 -14.52
C LEU A 143 -5.82 -4.79 -14.90
N LYS A 144 -5.51 -4.88 -16.20
CA LYS A 144 -4.14 -5.11 -16.70
C LYS A 144 -3.21 -3.94 -16.36
N VAL A 145 -3.67 -2.70 -16.60
CA VAL A 145 -2.95 -1.47 -16.22
C VAL A 145 -2.57 -1.52 -14.74
N GLN A 146 -3.56 -1.74 -13.86
CA GLN A 146 -3.31 -1.79 -12.41
C GLN A 146 -2.35 -2.92 -12.04
N SER A 147 -2.45 -4.09 -12.69
CA SER A 147 -1.56 -5.23 -12.45
C SER A 147 -0.10 -4.90 -12.77
N ILE A 148 0.15 -4.30 -13.94
CA ILE A 148 1.50 -3.95 -14.42
C ILE A 148 2.13 -2.85 -13.55
N ILE A 149 1.39 -1.78 -13.25
CA ILE A 149 1.93 -0.68 -12.43
C ILE A 149 2.13 -1.11 -10.98
N ALA A 150 1.27 -1.98 -10.42
CA ALA A 150 1.44 -2.49 -9.08
C ALA A 150 2.65 -3.45 -8.99
N ARG A 151 2.86 -4.30 -10.01
CA ARG A 151 4.04 -5.16 -10.11
C ARG A 151 5.32 -4.35 -10.17
N THR A 152 5.34 -3.35 -11.05
CA THR A 152 6.50 -2.47 -11.22
C THR A 152 6.81 -1.73 -9.92
N TYR A 153 5.78 -1.19 -9.24
CA TYR A 153 5.93 -0.51 -7.96
C TYR A 153 6.56 -1.42 -6.90
N ALA A 154 6.08 -2.66 -6.79
CA ALA A 154 6.61 -3.63 -5.84
C ALA A 154 8.05 -4.07 -6.18
N LEU A 155 8.46 -4.04 -7.44
CA LEU A 155 9.85 -4.32 -7.81
C LEU A 155 10.77 -3.12 -7.55
N THR A 156 10.33 -1.88 -7.77
CA THR A 156 11.17 -0.68 -7.58
C THR A 156 11.27 -0.22 -6.13
N ASN A 157 10.28 -0.55 -5.30
CA ASN A 157 10.23 -0.14 -3.89
C ASN A 157 10.59 -1.30 -2.95
N PHE A 158 11.25 -2.34 -3.46
CA PHE A 158 11.83 -3.41 -2.64
C PHE A 158 12.70 -2.79 -1.53
N ASN A 159 12.61 -3.26 -0.29
CA ASN A 159 13.31 -2.66 0.88
C ASN A 159 12.86 -1.25 1.34
N ARG A 160 11.73 -0.69 0.87
CA ARG A 160 11.27 0.65 1.31
C ARG A 160 11.15 0.79 2.84
N HIS A 161 10.82 -0.29 3.53
CA HIS A 161 10.73 -0.36 4.99
C HIS A 161 11.79 -1.27 5.63
N LYS A 162 12.97 -1.39 4.99
CA LYS A 162 14.05 -2.28 5.47
C LYS A 162 14.47 -1.99 6.90
N LYS A 163 14.46 -0.72 7.31
CA LYS A 163 14.74 -0.30 8.70
C LYS A 163 13.68 -0.81 9.68
N GLU A 164 12.44 -0.97 9.22
CA GLU A 164 11.33 -1.49 10.00
C GLU A 164 11.21 -3.01 9.97
N GLY A 165 11.96 -3.69 9.11
CA GLY A 165 12.07 -5.15 9.02
C GLY A 165 11.29 -5.80 7.88
N PHE A 166 10.72 -5.03 6.93
CA PHE A 166 9.88 -5.54 5.83
C PHE A 166 10.00 -4.67 4.56
N ASP A 167 9.42 -5.08 3.43
CA ASP A 167 9.50 -4.32 2.18
C ASP A 167 8.39 -3.26 2.10
N PHE A 168 7.14 -3.66 2.34
CA PHE A 168 5.93 -2.83 2.15
C PHE A 168 5.04 -2.81 3.38
N CYS A 169 4.30 -1.72 3.60
CA CYS A 169 3.13 -1.73 4.48
C CYS A 169 1.85 -2.03 3.67
N SER A 170 0.83 -2.61 4.31
CA SER A 170 -0.41 -3.03 3.66
C SER A 170 -1.47 -1.91 3.47
N THR A 171 -1.05 -0.65 3.44
CA THR A 171 -1.94 0.52 3.46
C THR A 171 -1.70 1.42 2.24
N VAL A 172 -2.53 2.45 2.09
CA VAL A 172 -2.40 3.50 1.05
C VAL A 172 -1.04 4.23 1.06
N HIS A 173 -0.24 4.08 2.12
CA HIS A 173 1.13 4.58 2.15
C HIS A 173 2.06 3.82 1.19
N CYS A 174 1.80 2.53 0.94
CA CYS A 174 2.48 1.72 -0.08
C CYS A 174 1.45 1.21 -1.09
N GLN A 175 0.84 0.05 -0.83
CA GLN A 175 -0.26 -0.51 -1.62
C GLN A 175 -1.25 -1.20 -0.69
N VAL A 176 -2.54 -1.09 -0.98
CA VAL A 176 -3.57 -1.74 -0.17
C VAL A 176 -3.52 -3.24 -0.42
N TYR A 177 -3.03 -3.99 0.58
CA TYR A 177 -2.93 -5.45 0.53
C TYR A 177 -3.72 -6.09 1.68
N LYS A 178 -4.72 -6.91 1.37
CA LYS A 178 -5.53 -7.59 2.41
C LYS A 178 -5.48 -9.12 2.30
N GLY A 179 -4.45 -9.64 1.64
CA GLY A 179 -4.40 -11.05 1.26
C GLY A 179 -5.37 -11.37 0.12
N ILE A 180 -5.71 -12.64 -0.04
CA ILE A 180 -6.59 -13.13 -1.10
C ILE A 180 -8.05 -13.16 -0.63
N SER A 181 -8.96 -12.71 -1.49
CA SER A 181 -10.41 -12.86 -1.29
C SER A 181 -10.83 -14.33 -1.29
N LYS A 182 -11.79 -14.69 -0.42
CA LYS A 182 -12.44 -16.02 -0.44
C LYS A 182 -13.03 -16.36 -1.81
N THR A 183 -13.65 -15.38 -2.45
CA THR A 183 -14.17 -15.47 -3.81
C THR A 183 -13.23 -14.71 -4.72
N MET A 184 -12.16 -15.39 -5.16
CA MET A 184 -11.25 -14.82 -6.15
C MET A 184 -12.04 -14.55 -7.43
N ARG A 185 -12.05 -13.29 -7.87
CA ARG A 185 -12.71 -12.94 -9.14
C ARG A 185 -11.83 -13.42 -10.29
N LEU A 186 -12.35 -14.36 -11.09
CA LEU A 186 -11.64 -14.93 -12.24
C LEU A 186 -11.07 -13.87 -13.19
N ARG A 187 -11.79 -12.75 -13.34
CA ARG A 187 -11.39 -11.60 -14.15
C ARG A 187 -10.09 -10.94 -13.67
N ILE A 188 -9.95 -10.76 -12.36
CA ILE A 188 -8.72 -10.22 -11.76
C ILE A 188 -7.58 -11.21 -11.93
N LYS A 189 -7.84 -12.50 -11.67
CA LYS A 189 -6.85 -13.56 -11.89
C LYS A 189 -6.35 -13.54 -13.34
N ARG A 190 -7.26 -13.50 -14.32
CA ARG A 190 -6.93 -13.42 -15.75
C ARG A 190 -6.10 -12.18 -16.09
N ALA A 191 -6.43 -11.01 -15.55
CA ALA A 191 -5.68 -9.78 -15.80
C ALA A 191 -4.24 -9.85 -15.26
N VAL A 192 -4.06 -10.37 -14.05
CA VAL A 192 -2.73 -10.56 -13.45
C VAL A 192 -1.95 -11.61 -14.25
N ASP A 193 -2.56 -12.77 -14.54
CA ASP A 193 -1.89 -13.88 -15.23
C ASP A 193 -1.50 -13.53 -16.66
N SER A 194 -2.38 -12.87 -17.42
CA SER A 194 -2.09 -12.44 -18.80
C SER A 194 -1.06 -11.31 -18.89
N THR A 195 -0.75 -10.64 -17.77
CA THR A 195 0.28 -9.62 -17.68
C THR A 195 1.48 -10.07 -16.84
N LYS A 196 1.60 -11.37 -16.56
CA LYS A 196 2.69 -11.94 -15.74
C LYS A 196 4.03 -11.44 -16.25
N GLY A 197 4.86 -10.93 -15.33
CA GLY A 197 6.19 -10.41 -15.64
C GLY A 197 6.25 -9.15 -16.51
N LEU A 198 5.12 -8.58 -16.94
CA LEU A 198 5.13 -7.27 -17.61
C LEU A 198 5.32 -6.16 -16.59
N VAL A 199 6.28 -5.26 -16.87
CA VAL A 199 6.69 -4.12 -16.04
C VAL A 199 6.85 -2.86 -16.89
N VAL A 200 6.91 -1.70 -16.24
CA VAL A 200 7.19 -0.41 -16.86
C VAL A 200 8.66 -0.05 -16.65
N VAL A 201 9.37 0.22 -17.74
CA VAL A 201 10.78 0.62 -17.72
C VAL A 201 10.98 1.95 -18.43
N ASP A 202 12.05 2.65 -18.08
CA ASP A 202 12.54 3.78 -18.85
C ASP A 202 12.87 3.33 -20.28
N LYS A 203 12.52 4.15 -21.27
CA LYS A 203 12.67 3.76 -22.69
C LYS A 203 14.14 3.64 -23.09
N ASP A 204 15.00 4.47 -22.51
CA ASP A 204 16.41 4.63 -22.86
C ASP A 204 17.29 3.70 -22.00
N SER A 205 17.17 3.76 -20.67
CA SER A 205 18.02 2.92 -19.79
C SER A 205 17.52 1.49 -19.61
N GLU A 206 16.25 1.23 -19.93
CA GLU A 206 15.54 -0.02 -19.65
C GLU A 206 15.46 -0.41 -18.17
N GLU A 207 15.79 0.50 -17.26
CA GLU A 207 15.64 0.30 -15.83
C GLU A 207 14.18 0.45 -15.40
N LEU A 208 13.79 -0.25 -14.32
CA LEU A 208 12.46 -0.12 -13.76
C LEU A 208 12.24 1.31 -13.23
N ILE A 209 11.05 1.87 -13.49
CA ILE A 209 10.68 3.20 -12.98
C ILE A 209 9.71 3.11 -11.79
N PRO A 210 9.74 4.07 -10.83
CA PRO A 210 8.72 4.13 -9.80
C PRO A 210 7.35 4.43 -10.41
N THR A 211 6.40 3.50 -10.31
CA THR A 211 5.05 3.65 -10.88
C THR A 211 4.04 4.13 -9.83
N TYR A 212 4.20 5.37 -9.36
CA TYR A 212 3.22 5.96 -8.44
C TYR A 212 1.84 6.11 -9.11
N TYR A 213 0.76 5.94 -8.34
CA TYR A 213 -0.61 6.06 -8.82
C TYR A 213 -1.54 6.58 -7.73
N HIS A 214 -2.67 7.16 -8.15
CA HIS A 214 -3.65 7.74 -7.26
C HIS A 214 -5.06 7.70 -7.86
N ALA A 215 -6.09 7.87 -7.03
CA ALA A 215 -7.47 7.75 -7.45
C ALA A 215 -7.85 8.77 -8.55
N ALA A 216 -7.76 10.07 -8.26
CA ALA A 216 -8.16 11.13 -9.20
C ALA A 216 -7.21 12.33 -9.12
N CYS A 217 -6.73 12.84 -10.26
CA CYS A 217 -5.75 13.94 -10.26
C CYS A 217 -6.39 15.34 -10.13
N GLY A 218 -7.67 15.47 -10.49
CA GLY A 218 -8.36 16.77 -10.54
C GLY A 218 -7.93 17.60 -11.75
N GLY A 219 -7.72 16.96 -12.91
CA GLY A 219 -7.49 17.62 -14.21
C GLY A 219 -6.06 17.58 -14.76
N CYS A 220 -5.06 17.39 -13.91
CA CYS A 220 -3.64 17.26 -14.30
C CYS A 220 -2.88 16.48 -13.22
N THR A 221 -1.91 15.66 -13.62
CA THR A 221 -0.94 15.06 -12.69
C THR A 221 0.20 16.05 -12.41
N GLU A 222 1.13 15.69 -11.54
CA GLU A 222 2.23 16.55 -11.09
C GLU A 222 3.58 15.92 -11.37
N ASN A 223 4.58 16.79 -11.54
CA ASN A 223 5.96 16.37 -11.52
C ASN A 223 6.29 15.77 -10.14
N VAL A 224 7.04 14.67 -10.12
CA VAL A 224 7.43 14.00 -8.87
C VAL A 224 8.14 14.94 -7.89
N SER A 225 9.03 15.81 -8.40
CA SER A 225 9.82 16.77 -7.62
C SER A 225 9.00 17.91 -7.01
N GLU A 226 7.82 18.20 -7.58
CA GLU A 226 6.90 19.22 -7.04
C GLU A 226 6.18 18.73 -5.79
N ILE A 227 6.00 17.41 -5.66
CA ILE A 227 5.31 16.76 -4.54
C ILE A 227 6.28 16.24 -3.49
N TRP A 228 7.43 15.74 -3.93
CA TRP A 228 8.50 15.24 -3.07
C TRP A 228 9.81 15.93 -3.43
N PRO A 229 10.12 17.09 -2.82
CA PRO A 229 11.29 17.91 -3.18
C PRO A 229 12.65 17.20 -3.02
N GLN A 230 12.71 16.16 -2.19
CA GLN A 230 13.88 15.31 -2.02
C GLN A 230 14.12 14.33 -3.19
N VAL A 231 13.17 14.23 -4.12
CA VAL A 231 13.25 13.38 -5.32
C VAL A 231 13.60 14.26 -6.50
N GLN A 232 14.68 13.92 -7.20
CA GLN A 232 15.07 14.62 -8.43
C GLN A 232 13.97 14.47 -9.48
N PHE A 233 13.81 15.51 -10.31
CA PHE A 233 12.97 15.41 -11.49
C PHE A 233 13.42 14.25 -12.38
N VAL A 234 12.46 13.41 -12.79
CA VAL A 234 12.66 12.36 -13.79
C VAL A 234 11.60 12.48 -14.87
N LYS A 235 12.02 12.35 -16.13
CA LYS A 235 11.15 12.53 -17.29
C LYS A 235 9.94 11.59 -17.27
N THR A 236 10.12 10.39 -16.71
CA THR A 236 9.11 9.33 -16.61
C THR A 236 8.00 9.58 -15.59
N LEU A 237 8.17 10.58 -14.72
CA LEU A 237 7.17 11.04 -13.76
C LEU A 237 6.91 12.54 -13.92
N SER A 238 6.86 12.98 -15.17
CA SER A 238 6.43 14.34 -15.53
C SER A 238 4.91 14.48 -15.43
N SER A 239 4.45 15.71 -15.19
CA SER A 239 3.02 16.05 -15.20
C SER A 239 2.40 15.81 -16.57
N VAL A 240 1.20 15.25 -16.60
CA VAL A 240 0.38 15.05 -17.79
C VAL A 240 -1.00 15.63 -17.57
N LYS A 241 -1.52 16.34 -18.58
CA LYS A 241 -2.91 16.80 -18.58
C LYS A 241 -3.82 15.59 -18.47
N CYS A 242 -4.95 15.69 -17.77
CA CYS A 242 -5.86 14.57 -17.61
C CYS A 242 -7.31 15.06 -17.64
N ASN A 243 -7.87 15.13 -18.85
CA ASN A 243 -9.26 15.54 -19.08
C ASN A 243 -10.27 14.42 -18.77
N PHE A 244 -9.80 13.22 -18.43
CA PHE A 244 -10.59 12.00 -18.36
C PHE A 244 -11.13 11.69 -16.97
N CYS A 245 -10.63 12.33 -15.91
CA CYS A 245 -11.07 12.07 -14.54
C CYS A 245 -12.27 12.93 -14.08
N LYS A 246 -12.86 13.76 -14.96
CA LYS A 246 -13.94 14.70 -14.62
C LYS A 246 -15.18 14.00 -14.05
N ASN A 247 -15.49 12.80 -14.54
CA ASN A 247 -16.62 11.99 -14.09
C ASN A 247 -16.32 11.20 -12.80
N SER A 248 -15.13 11.34 -12.21
CA SER A 248 -14.82 10.70 -10.95
C SER A 248 -15.69 11.29 -9.83
N PRO A 249 -16.26 10.47 -8.91
CA PRO A 249 -16.93 10.97 -7.71
C PRO A 249 -15.97 11.73 -6.78
N TYR A 250 -14.67 11.68 -7.05
CA TYR A 250 -13.61 12.35 -6.30
C TYR A 250 -13.02 13.53 -7.04
N TYR A 251 -13.59 13.93 -8.18
CA TYR A 251 -13.10 15.07 -8.95
C TYR A 251 -13.18 16.36 -8.13
N ASN A 252 -14.27 16.54 -7.38
CA ASN A 252 -14.45 17.58 -6.38
C ASN A 252 -14.68 16.94 -5.01
N TRP A 253 -14.22 17.60 -3.96
CA TRP A 253 -14.48 17.17 -2.59
C TRP A 253 -14.60 18.35 -1.64
N GLU A 254 -15.35 18.13 -0.58
CA GLU A 254 -15.52 19.04 0.54
C GLU A 254 -15.15 18.32 1.84
N ALA A 255 -14.47 19.02 2.75
CA ALA A 255 -14.18 18.53 4.07
C ALA A 255 -14.37 19.61 5.13
N ALA A 256 -15.27 19.37 6.09
CA ALA A 256 -15.53 20.29 7.20
C ALA A 256 -15.01 19.72 8.53
N PHE A 257 -14.36 20.58 9.32
CA PHE A 257 -13.87 20.27 10.66
C PHE A 257 -14.38 21.32 11.63
N SER A 258 -14.79 20.94 12.85
CA SER A 258 -15.00 21.94 13.90
C SER A 258 -13.66 22.58 14.29
N LYS A 259 -13.68 23.86 14.65
CA LYS A 259 -12.46 24.60 15.05
C LYS A 259 -11.75 23.92 16.22
N ASP A 260 -12.51 23.43 17.21
CA ASP A 260 -11.96 22.76 18.39
C ASP A 260 -11.26 21.44 18.06
N VAL A 261 -11.87 20.61 17.19
CA VAL A 261 -11.23 19.37 16.72
C VAL A 261 -10.00 19.69 15.89
N PHE A 262 -10.04 20.77 15.10
CA PHE A 262 -8.92 21.21 14.28
C PHE A 262 -7.71 21.59 15.15
N VAL A 263 -7.91 22.47 16.14
CA VAL A 263 -6.88 22.88 17.10
C VAL A 263 -6.36 21.69 17.90
N LYS A 264 -7.24 20.80 18.39
CA LYS A 264 -6.84 19.60 19.13
C LYS A 264 -5.93 18.69 18.29
N LYS A 265 -6.29 18.42 17.03
CA LYS A 265 -5.48 17.59 16.14
C LYS A 265 -4.11 18.20 15.86
N LEU A 266 -4.04 19.52 15.62
CA LEU A 266 -2.77 20.23 15.47
C LEU A 266 -1.89 20.09 16.72
N ARG A 267 -2.46 20.36 17.90
CA ARG A 267 -1.75 20.24 19.18
C ARG A 267 -1.19 18.84 19.42
N MET A 268 -1.97 17.79 19.15
CA MET A 268 -1.54 16.39 19.26
C MET A 268 -0.40 16.02 18.29
N ASN A 269 -0.18 16.81 17.24
CA ASN A 269 0.90 16.62 16.27
C ASN A 269 2.04 17.66 16.44
N GLY A 270 2.11 18.36 17.58
CA GLY A 270 3.18 19.29 17.92
C GLY A 270 2.95 20.74 17.47
N TYR A 271 1.84 21.05 16.80
CA TYR A 271 1.52 22.39 16.30
C TYR A 271 0.60 23.13 17.29
N ASN A 272 1.16 23.63 18.39
CA ASN A 272 0.38 24.32 19.41
C ASN A 272 0.05 25.78 19.02
N VAL A 273 -1.02 25.95 18.25
CA VAL A 273 -1.53 27.27 17.80
C VAL A 273 -2.24 28.08 18.89
N GLY A 274 -2.43 27.50 20.08
CA GLY A 274 -3.24 28.06 21.17
C GLY A 274 -4.60 27.37 21.27
N ASN A 275 -5.65 28.12 21.63
CA ASN A 275 -7.00 27.61 21.84
C ASN A 275 -7.94 27.94 20.68
N LYS A 276 -7.64 28.98 19.89
CA LYS A 276 -8.46 29.41 18.77
C LYS A 276 -7.62 29.44 17.49
N ILE A 277 -8.22 28.93 16.42
CA ILE A 277 -7.71 29.12 15.06
C ILE A 277 -8.29 30.43 14.51
N LYS A 278 -7.41 31.33 14.09
CA LYS A 278 -7.77 32.65 13.53
C LYS A 278 -7.85 32.57 12.01
N ASP A 279 -6.86 31.97 11.35
CA ASP A 279 -6.79 31.96 9.90
C ASP A 279 -5.94 30.79 9.34
N LEU A 280 -6.13 30.49 8.06
CA LEU A 280 -5.39 29.54 7.25
C LEU A 280 -5.04 30.17 5.90
N ILE A 281 -3.77 30.48 5.69
CA ILE A 281 -3.30 31.16 4.48
C ILE A 281 -2.52 30.18 3.61
N ILE A 282 -2.93 30.00 2.35
CA ILE A 282 -2.13 29.26 1.39
C ILE A 282 -0.96 30.14 0.95
N LEU A 283 0.27 29.71 1.22
CA LEU A 283 1.46 30.49 0.90
C LEU A 283 1.94 30.20 -0.53
N THR A 284 2.06 28.92 -0.88
CA THR A 284 2.61 28.50 -2.16
C THR A 284 1.85 27.31 -2.75
N LYS A 285 1.84 27.22 -4.07
CA LYS A 285 1.28 26.11 -4.83
C LYS A 285 2.28 25.57 -5.84
N THR A 286 2.11 24.31 -6.23
CA THR A 286 2.76 23.72 -7.41
C THR A 286 2.23 24.37 -8.69
N GLN A 287 2.90 24.08 -9.81
CA GLN A 287 2.44 24.46 -11.14
C GLN A 287 0.97 24.07 -11.41
N HIS A 288 0.51 22.91 -10.92
CA HIS A 288 -0.87 22.44 -11.11
C HIS A 288 -1.78 22.63 -9.89
N ASN A 289 -1.53 23.69 -9.11
CA ASN A 289 -2.39 24.22 -8.05
C ASN A 289 -2.55 23.34 -6.80
N ARG A 290 -1.59 22.46 -6.51
CA ARG A 290 -1.53 21.78 -5.22
C ARG A 290 -0.82 22.65 -4.20
N VAL A 291 -1.41 22.80 -3.03
CA VAL A 291 -0.82 23.51 -1.90
C VAL A 291 0.49 22.84 -1.50
N LYS A 292 1.60 23.56 -1.66
CA LYS A 292 2.92 23.18 -1.15
C LYS A 292 3.00 23.56 0.31
N ASN A 293 2.85 24.84 0.63
CA ASN A 293 2.93 25.39 1.98
C ASN A 293 1.67 26.18 2.36
N LEU A 294 1.28 26.06 3.63
CA LEU A 294 0.17 26.79 4.24
C LEU A 294 0.61 27.29 5.62
N GLN A 295 0.27 28.54 5.92
CA GLN A 295 0.40 29.12 7.24
C GLN A 295 -0.87 28.90 8.06
N ILE A 296 -0.69 28.38 9.26
CA ILE A 296 -1.73 28.20 10.27
C ILE A 296 -1.55 29.29 11.32
N ILE A 297 -2.57 30.12 11.51
CA ILE A 297 -2.54 31.22 12.48
C ILE A 297 -3.52 30.92 13.60
N GLY A 298 -3.00 30.74 14.82
CA GLY A 298 -3.82 30.71 16.02
C GLY A 298 -3.73 31.97 16.86
N ASP A 299 -4.32 31.91 18.04
CA ASP A 299 -4.29 32.98 19.03
C ASP A 299 -2.97 33.07 19.80
N LYS A 300 -2.17 32.00 19.86
CA LYS A 300 -0.86 31.99 20.51
C LYS A 300 0.31 31.99 19.54
N ASN A 301 0.32 31.08 18.57
CA ASN A 301 1.44 30.85 17.66
C ASN A 301 0.98 30.76 16.20
N LYS A 302 1.95 30.91 15.29
CA LYS A 302 1.81 30.63 13.87
C LYS A 302 2.74 29.48 13.48
N PHE A 303 2.28 28.61 12.59
CA PHE A 303 3.11 27.53 12.03
C PHE A 303 2.97 27.51 10.52
N GLU A 304 4.07 27.24 9.84
CA GLU A 304 4.04 26.84 8.44
C GLU A 304 4.10 25.32 8.35
N ILE A 305 3.17 24.74 7.60
CA ILE A 305 3.18 23.30 7.31
C ILE A 305 2.97 23.07 5.82
N THR A 306 3.41 21.90 5.35
CA THR A 306 3.12 21.49 3.98
C THR A 306 1.68 20.99 3.85
N GLY A 307 1.14 21.04 2.63
CA GLY A 307 -0.17 20.44 2.33
C GLY A 307 -0.22 18.94 2.64
N GLU A 308 0.89 18.22 2.51
CA GLU A 308 0.96 16.80 2.83
C GLU A 308 0.95 16.55 4.34
N ILE A 309 1.61 17.39 5.15
CA ILE A 309 1.49 17.34 6.61
C ILE A 309 0.04 17.60 7.03
N LEU A 310 -0.62 18.58 6.42
CA LEU A 310 -2.05 18.84 6.67
C LEU A 310 -2.88 17.58 6.38
N ARG A 311 -2.70 16.95 5.22
CA ARG A 311 -3.39 15.70 4.86
C ARG A 311 -3.13 14.58 5.85
N LYS A 312 -1.89 14.41 6.31
CA LYS A 312 -1.51 13.41 7.29
C LYS A 312 -2.22 13.62 8.64
N ILE A 313 -2.24 14.86 9.15
CA ILE A 313 -2.89 15.21 10.43
C ILE A 313 -4.40 14.99 10.36
N PHE A 314 -5.03 15.43 9.27
CA PHE A 314 -6.49 15.42 9.14
C PHE A 314 -7.07 14.15 8.52
N GLY A 315 -6.21 13.33 7.92
CA GLY A 315 -6.51 12.03 7.34
C GLY A 315 -6.76 12.11 5.84
N TYR A 316 -6.12 11.19 5.10
CA TYR A 316 -6.17 11.11 3.63
C TYR A 316 -7.56 10.88 3.03
N ASN A 317 -8.53 10.43 3.83
CA ASN A 317 -9.92 10.25 3.39
C ASN A 317 -10.76 11.53 3.51
N LYS A 318 -10.37 12.45 4.39
CA LYS A 318 -11.04 13.74 4.63
C LYS A 318 -10.43 14.82 3.75
N ILE A 319 -9.13 15.09 3.90
CA ILE A 319 -8.40 15.96 2.96
C ILE A 319 -7.87 15.07 1.83
N LYS A 320 -8.71 14.88 0.81
CA LYS A 320 -8.47 13.88 -0.24
C LYS A 320 -7.24 14.19 -1.10
N SER A 321 -6.92 15.46 -1.32
CA SER A 321 -5.73 15.90 -2.05
C SER A 321 -5.20 17.22 -1.49
N THR A 322 -4.03 17.64 -1.94
CA THR A 322 -3.50 18.99 -1.67
C THR A 322 -3.98 20.02 -2.68
N LYS A 323 -4.80 19.65 -3.67
CA LYS A 323 -5.35 20.56 -4.68
C LYS A 323 -6.54 21.33 -4.13
N ILE A 324 -6.26 22.10 -3.08
CA ILE A 324 -7.23 22.90 -2.32
C ILE A 324 -7.33 24.25 -3.02
N TYR A 325 -8.53 24.58 -3.50
CA TYR A 325 -8.78 25.85 -4.18
C TYR A 325 -9.48 26.87 -3.27
N LYS A 326 -10.11 26.41 -2.18
CA LYS A 326 -10.82 27.30 -1.24
C LYS A 326 -10.80 26.76 0.19
N ILE A 327 -10.63 27.67 1.15
CA ILE A 327 -10.78 27.42 2.58
C ILE A 327 -11.76 28.46 3.12
N GLU A 328 -12.79 28.03 3.83
CA GLU A 328 -13.81 28.92 4.42
C GLU A 328 -13.92 28.72 5.92
N PHE A 329 -13.97 29.82 6.65
CA PHE A 329 -14.36 29.86 8.05
C PHE A 329 -15.84 30.20 8.13
N LYS A 330 -16.68 29.21 8.42
CA LYS A 330 -18.14 29.39 8.53
C LYS A 330 -18.63 28.82 9.85
N ASN A 331 -19.30 29.65 10.65
CA ASN A 331 -19.73 29.31 12.00
C ASN A 331 -18.54 28.77 12.84
N ASN A 332 -18.74 27.66 13.57
CA ASN A 332 -17.68 26.96 14.30
C ASN A 332 -16.90 25.92 13.46
N LYS A 333 -16.85 26.08 12.12
CA LYS A 333 -16.19 25.14 11.22
C LYS A 333 -15.16 25.80 10.30
N ILE A 334 -14.20 24.99 9.89
CA ILE A 334 -13.29 25.24 8.77
C ILE A 334 -13.67 24.26 7.67
N ILE A 335 -13.99 24.77 6.49
CA ILE A 335 -14.42 24.00 5.34
C ILE A 335 -13.36 24.11 4.25
N PHE A 336 -12.87 22.97 3.78
CA PHE A 336 -11.90 22.87 2.70
C PHE A 336 -12.61 22.37 1.45
N TYR A 337 -12.33 23.01 0.32
CA TYR A 337 -12.77 22.57 -0.99
C TYR A 337 -11.55 22.28 -1.86
N GLY A 338 -11.57 21.13 -2.52
CA GLY A 338 -10.48 20.74 -3.40
C GLY A 338 -10.88 19.78 -4.49
N ASN A 339 -9.89 19.42 -5.32
CA ASN A 339 -10.09 18.53 -6.46
C ASN A 339 -9.24 17.27 -6.37
N GLY A 340 -9.76 16.16 -6.88
CA GLY A 340 -9.05 14.89 -6.95
C GLY A 340 -8.83 14.20 -5.59
N TRP A 341 -8.25 13.00 -5.63
CA TRP A 341 -7.89 12.22 -4.46
C TRP A 341 -6.55 11.53 -4.69
N GLY A 342 -5.59 11.85 -3.81
CA GLY A 342 -4.25 11.27 -3.76
C GLY A 342 -3.14 12.29 -4.05
N HIS A 343 -1.91 11.80 -4.13
CA HIS A 343 -0.72 12.65 -4.23
C HIS A 343 -0.58 13.34 -5.60
N GLY A 344 -1.15 12.77 -6.67
CA GLY A 344 -1.23 13.42 -7.98
C GLY A 344 -0.09 13.11 -8.95
N VAL A 345 0.85 12.24 -8.60
CA VAL A 345 2.00 11.85 -9.45
C VAL A 345 1.67 10.56 -10.19
N GLY A 346 2.16 10.41 -11.42
CA GLY A 346 1.97 9.21 -12.24
C GLY A 346 0.50 8.95 -12.60
N LEU A 347 0.06 7.70 -12.50
CA LEU A 347 -1.23 7.27 -13.05
C LEU A 347 -2.44 7.77 -12.24
N CYS A 348 -3.38 8.42 -12.93
CA CYS A 348 -4.70 8.73 -12.39
C CYS A 348 -5.68 7.58 -12.69
N GLN A 349 -6.08 6.80 -11.69
CA GLN A 349 -6.87 5.57 -11.86
C GLN A 349 -8.22 5.80 -12.55
N TRP A 350 -8.96 6.84 -12.15
CA TRP A 350 -10.23 7.19 -12.79
C TRP A 350 -10.05 7.67 -14.24
N GLY A 351 -8.98 8.43 -14.52
CA GLY A 351 -8.68 8.88 -15.88
C GLY A 351 -8.21 7.74 -16.78
N ALA A 352 -7.38 6.84 -16.25
CA ALA A 352 -6.93 5.62 -16.91
C ALA A 352 -8.13 4.71 -17.28
N ASN A 353 -9.04 4.49 -16.34
CA ASN A 353 -10.25 3.71 -16.61
C ASN A 353 -11.09 4.33 -17.73
N GLU A 354 -11.26 5.65 -17.73
CA GLU A 354 -11.98 6.34 -18.80
C GLU A 354 -11.30 6.20 -20.17
N LEU A 355 -9.96 6.29 -20.23
CA LEU A 355 -9.21 5.97 -21.46
C LEU A 355 -9.45 4.53 -21.94
N THR A 356 -9.48 3.55 -21.03
CA THR A 356 -9.77 2.16 -21.41
C THR A 356 -11.20 1.96 -21.89
N LYS A 357 -12.19 2.71 -21.37
CA LYS A 357 -13.56 2.70 -21.90
C LYS A 357 -13.62 3.27 -23.33
N GLN A 358 -12.71 4.19 -23.65
CA GLN A 358 -12.48 4.70 -25.01
C GLN A 358 -11.61 3.75 -25.85
N LYS A 359 -11.55 2.46 -25.49
CA LYS A 359 -10.86 1.38 -26.20
C LYS A 359 -9.34 1.55 -26.33
N ARG A 360 -8.71 2.42 -25.53
CA ARG A 360 -7.24 2.46 -25.41
C ARG A 360 -6.75 1.19 -24.73
N SER A 361 -5.69 0.62 -25.29
CA SER A 361 -4.98 -0.53 -24.72
C SER A 361 -4.28 -0.16 -23.41
N PHE A 362 -3.99 -1.16 -22.58
CA PHE A 362 -3.23 -0.96 -21.34
C PHE A 362 -1.87 -0.30 -21.60
N LYS A 363 -1.26 -0.58 -22.76
CA LYS A 363 0.03 -0.01 -23.17
C LYS A 363 -0.09 1.49 -23.40
N GLU A 364 -1.05 1.92 -24.22
CA GLU A 364 -1.30 3.35 -24.48
C GLU A 364 -1.63 4.11 -23.20
N VAL A 365 -2.41 3.51 -22.29
CA VAL A 365 -2.75 4.15 -21.00
C VAL A 365 -1.54 4.30 -20.09
N ILE A 366 -0.69 3.28 -19.98
CA ILE A 366 0.54 3.35 -19.17
C ILE A 366 1.50 4.39 -19.76
N GLU A 367 1.78 4.34 -21.06
CA GLU A 367 2.71 5.26 -21.72
C GLU A 367 2.19 6.71 -21.71
N TYR A 368 0.88 6.92 -21.64
CA TYR A 368 0.28 8.24 -21.44
C TYR A 368 0.59 8.84 -20.06
N TYR A 369 0.47 8.05 -18.98
CA TYR A 369 0.68 8.53 -17.61
C TYR A 369 2.14 8.47 -17.14
N TYR A 370 2.96 7.66 -17.82
CA TYR A 370 4.40 7.54 -17.58
C TYR A 370 5.13 7.82 -18.91
N PRO A 371 5.31 9.10 -19.29
CA PRO A 371 5.93 9.45 -20.57
C PRO A 371 7.38 8.96 -20.66
N ASN A 372 7.91 8.71 -21.85
CA ASN A 372 9.27 8.17 -22.04
C ASN A 372 9.49 6.78 -21.40
N THR A 373 8.43 5.99 -21.27
CA THR A 373 8.53 4.60 -20.82
C THR A 373 8.14 3.62 -21.93
N LYS A 374 8.43 2.35 -21.69
CA LYS A 374 7.89 1.23 -22.46
C LYS A 374 7.54 0.07 -21.53
N ILE A 375 6.65 -0.79 -21.99
CA ILE A 375 6.34 -2.04 -21.30
C ILE A 375 7.35 -3.12 -21.73
N LYS A 376 7.95 -3.81 -20.77
CA LYS A 376 8.93 -4.88 -21.00
C LYS A 376 8.51 -6.15 -20.24
N LYS A 377 8.79 -7.32 -20.84
CA LYS A 377 8.72 -8.61 -20.16
C LYS A 377 9.99 -8.79 -19.33
N TRP A 378 9.86 -8.76 -18.01
CA TRP A 378 10.97 -8.83 -17.06
C TRP A 378 11.36 -10.27 -16.69
N TYR A 379 10.37 -11.18 -16.65
CA TYR A 379 10.52 -12.61 -16.38
C TYR A 379 9.33 -13.41 -16.91
#